data_AF-A0A8B7PH43-F1
#
_entry.id   AF-A0A8B7PH43-F1
#
_cell.length_a   1.000
_cell.length_b   1.000
_cell.length_c   1.000
_cell.angle_alpha   90.00
_cell.angle_beta   90.00
_cell.angle_gamma   90.00
#
_symmetry.space_group_name_H-M   'P 1'
#
loop_
_entity.id
_entity.type
_entity.pdbx_description
1 polymer ?
#
loop_
_entity_poly.entity_id
_entity_poly.type
_entity_poly.pdbx_seq_one_letter_code
_entity_poly.pdbx_strand_id
1 'polypeptide(L)'
;MMGILTVQDPKGCMQFLLVALSCIWQCAAFNVDLPSRIRHTSDQPESMFGFAVALHSDSNGVKRLLVGAPSYDTSFNQTGVHRGGAVLKCSTERQDSCEYVPFDIHGNQLFENVVNLTDVKYGFDVSSSSSNGNNRHPIGEVLDEKSRQWFGATLFSTKTRGGTVV
;
A
#
# COMPACT_ATOMS: atom_id res chain seq x y z
N MET A 1 -57.40 12.73 0.40
CA MET A 1 -56.33 11.81 0.84
C MET A 1 -55.01 12.59 0.84
N MET A 2 -54.80 13.40 1.87
CA MET A 2 -53.54 14.11 2.15
C MET A 2 -53.72 14.70 3.55
N GLY A 3 -53.23 13.98 4.55
CA GLY A 3 -53.18 14.46 5.93
C GLY A 3 -51.83 15.14 6.14
N ILE A 4 -51.84 16.47 6.14
CA ILE A 4 -50.71 17.30 6.52
C ILE A 4 -50.41 17.01 8.00
N LEU A 5 -49.22 16.47 8.30
CA LEU A 5 -48.70 16.38 9.66
C LEU A 5 -48.34 17.79 10.13
N THR A 6 -49.28 18.47 10.78
CA THR A 6 -48.99 19.70 11.51
C THR A 6 -48.25 19.34 12.80
N VAL A 7 -46.96 19.68 12.85
CA VAL A 7 -46.11 19.70 14.04
C VAL A 7 -46.73 20.65 15.05
N GLN A 8 -47.43 20.10 16.05
CA GLN A 8 -48.17 20.90 17.03
C GLN A 8 -47.95 20.37 18.46
N ASP A 9 -46.69 20.31 18.90
CA ASP A 9 -46.35 20.27 20.34
C ASP A 9 -44.94 20.84 20.59
N PRO A 10 -44.81 22.13 20.98
CA PRO A 10 -43.51 22.78 21.18
C PRO A 10 -42.69 22.15 22.31
N LYS A 11 -43.36 21.50 23.27
CA LYS A 11 -42.74 20.78 24.39
C LYS A 11 -42.17 19.43 23.96
N GLY A 12 -42.87 18.72 23.07
CA GLY A 12 -42.41 17.45 22.51
C GLY A 12 -41.18 17.64 21.62
N CYS A 13 -41.18 18.69 20.79
CA CYS A 13 -40.05 19.03 19.93
C CYS A 13 -38.79 19.35 20.73
N MET A 14 -38.91 20.14 21.81
CA MET A 14 -37.80 20.47 22.69
C MET A 14 -37.26 19.24 23.43
N GLN A 15 -38.13 18.34 23.88
CA GLN A 15 -37.72 17.14 24.61
C GLN A 15 -37.05 16.09 23.70
N PHE A 16 -37.54 15.93 22.47
CA PHE A 16 -36.86 15.13 21.44
C PHE A 16 -35.49 15.71 21.06
N LEU A 17 -35.39 17.05 20.96
CA LEU A 17 -34.13 17.73 20.67
C LEU A 17 -33.11 17.52 21.80
N LEU A 18 -33.53 17.62 23.06
CA LEU A 18 -32.66 17.39 24.22
C LEU A 18 -32.20 15.93 24.32
N VAL A 19 -33.09 14.97 24.07
CA VAL A 19 -32.73 13.53 24.02
C VAL A 19 -31.76 13.26 22.88
N ALA A 20 -32.01 13.81 21.69
CA ALA A 20 -31.12 13.68 20.54
C ALA A 20 -29.72 14.27 20.82
N LEU A 21 -29.65 15.49 21.38
CA LEU A 21 -28.38 16.13 21.77
C LEU A 21 -27.62 15.31 22.83
N SER A 22 -28.32 14.67 23.77
CA SER A 22 -27.72 13.80 24.80
C SER A 22 -27.17 12.49 24.22
N CYS A 23 -27.84 11.92 23.21
CA CYS A 23 -27.37 10.70 22.54
C CYS A 23 -26.16 10.99 21.65
N ILE A 24 -26.14 12.15 20.99
CA ILE A 24 -25.02 12.58 20.13
C ILE A 24 -23.73 12.76 20.94
N TRP A 25 -23.82 13.22 22.20
CA TRP A 25 -22.67 13.35 23.10
C TRP A 25 -22.08 12.00 23.58
N GLN A 26 -22.81 10.89 23.45
CA GLN A 26 -22.38 9.58 23.95
C GLN A 26 -21.72 8.70 22.87
N CYS A 27 -21.66 9.17 21.62
CA CYS A 27 -21.01 8.44 20.52
C CYS A 27 -19.50 8.76 20.40
N ALA A 28 -18.81 8.93 21.52
CA ALA A 28 -17.34 9.02 21.50
C ALA A 28 -16.75 7.61 21.36
N ALA A 29 -15.83 7.42 20.42
CA ALA A 29 -14.99 6.22 20.38
C ALA A 29 -14.21 6.15 21.70
N PHE A 30 -14.63 5.26 22.60
CA PHE A 30 -14.22 5.31 24.01
C PHE A 30 -13.07 4.35 24.36
N ASN A 31 -12.76 3.39 23.48
CA ASN A 31 -11.82 2.30 23.77
C ASN A 31 -10.58 2.29 22.86
N VAL A 32 -10.31 3.37 22.12
CA VAL A 32 -9.06 3.56 21.37
C VAL A 32 -8.21 4.60 22.11
N ASP A 33 -7.02 4.20 22.54
CA ASP A 33 -6.08 5.10 23.22
C ASP A 33 -5.48 6.08 22.20
N LEU A 34 -5.71 7.38 22.44
CA LEU A 34 -5.20 8.47 21.60
C LEU A 34 -3.89 9.06 22.14
N PRO A 35 -3.74 9.33 23.47
CA PRO A 35 -2.48 9.84 24.02
C PRO A 35 -1.26 8.97 23.76
N SER A 36 -1.37 7.65 23.86
CA SER A 36 -0.21 6.74 23.72
C SER A 36 -0.01 6.20 22.29
N ARG A 37 -0.64 6.81 21.29
CA ARG A 37 -0.56 6.33 19.91
C ARG A 37 0.88 6.29 19.40
N ILE A 38 1.19 5.28 18.60
CA ILE A 38 2.43 5.21 17.82
C ILE A 38 2.18 5.86 16.46
N ARG A 39 3.09 6.75 16.06
CA ARG A 39 3.06 7.39 14.75
C ARG A 39 4.25 6.88 13.92
N HIS A 40 4.03 6.72 12.62
CA HIS A 40 5.09 6.48 11.66
C HIS A 40 5.03 7.53 10.56
N THR A 41 6.19 8.06 10.20
CA THR A 41 6.37 8.93 9.04
C THR A 41 7.36 8.32 8.06
N SER A 42 7.22 8.69 6.78
CA SER A 42 8.20 8.35 5.75
C SER A 42 9.47 9.15 5.91
N ASP A 43 10.60 8.56 5.51
CA ASP A 43 11.86 9.26 5.29
C ASP A 43 11.89 10.04 3.97
N GLN A 44 11.00 9.69 3.03
CA GLN A 44 10.88 10.37 1.73
C GLN A 44 9.64 11.29 1.66
N PRO A 45 9.83 12.59 1.35
CA PRO A 45 8.71 13.52 1.15
C PRO A 45 7.90 13.13 -0.08
N GLU A 46 6.59 13.41 -0.06
CA GLU A 46 5.67 13.15 -1.19
C GLU A 46 5.60 11.67 -1.64
N SER A 47 6.07 10.73 -0.81
CA SER A 47 6.02 9.29 -1.11
C SER A 47 4.61 8.68 -1.02
N MET A 48 3.62 9.47 -0.56
CA MET A 48 2.26 9.01 -0.23
C MET A 48 2.25 7.87 0.79
N PHE A 49 3.21 7.86 1.71
CA PHE A 49 3.27 6.88 2.79
C PHE A 49 1.98 6.89 3.61
N GLY A 50 1.37 5.72 3.79
CA GLY A 50 0.09 5.57 4.46
C GLY A 50 -1.10 5.52 3.51
N PHE A 51 -0.87 5.52 2.19
CA PHE A 51 -1.94 5.38 1.19
C PHE A 51 -2.74 4.08 1.37
N ALA A 52 -2.04 2.99 1.69
CA ALA A 52 -2.63 1.71 2.09
C ALA A 52 -1.93 1.20 3.36
N VAL A 53 -2.65 0.46 4.21
CA VAL A 53 -2.10 -0.14 5.43
C VAL A 53 -2.67 -1.54 5.67
N ALA A 54 -1.85 -2.42 6.22
CA ALA A 54 -2.27 -3.76 6.64
C ALA A 54 -1.51 -4.21 7.89
N LEU A 55 -2.16 -4.97 8.77
CA LEU A 55 -1.47 -5.63 9.87
C LEU A 55 -1.02 -7.02 9.45
N HIS A 56 0.24 -7.34 9.73
CA HIS A 56 0.85 -8.61 9.40
C HIS A 56 1.43 -9.29 10.65
N SER A 57 1.41 -10.61 10.66
CA SER A 57 2.06 -11.42 11.68
C SER A 57 3.03 -12.35 10.98
N ASP A 58 4.33 -12.19 11.24
CA ASP A 58 5.33 -13.05 10.63
C ASP A 58 5.24 -14.50 11.16
N SER A 59 6.10 -15.38 10.64
CA SER A 59 6.17 -16.79 11.04
C SER A 59 6.52 -16.98 12.52
N ASN A 60 7.25 -16.02 13.12
CA ASN A 60 7.61 -16.00 14.53
C ASN A 60 6.51 -15.40 15.41
N GLY A 61 5.40 -14.92 14.81
CA GLY A 61 4.28 -14.31 15.51
C GLY A 61 4.47 -12.82 15.82
N VAL A 62 5.56 -12.20 15.36
CA VAL A 62 5.83 -10.77 15.55
C VAL A 62 4.85 -9.96 14.70
N LYS A 63 4.18 -9.01 15.34
CA LYS A 63 3.23 -8.11 14.67
C LYS A 63 4.00 -6.98 14.01
N ARG A 64 3.63 -6.69 12.76
CA ARG A 64 4.19 -5.61 11.96
C ARG A 64 3.06 -4.84 11.32
N LEU A 65 3.24 -3.53 11.21
CA LEU A 65 2.38 -2.68 10.38
C LEU A 65 3.01 -2.60 8.99
N LEU A 66 2.30 -3.01 7.96
CA LEU A 66 2.69 -2.80 6.58
C LEU A 66 2.07 -1.49 6.09
N VAL A 67 2.87 -0.67 5.43
CA VAL A 67 2.46 0.64 4.93
C VAL A 67 2.86 0.78 3.47
N GLY A 68 1.87 1.08 2.63
CA GLY A 68 2.04 1.35 1.22
C GLY A 68 2.42 2.81 0.98
N ALA A 69 3.37 3.03 0.07
CA ALA A 69 3.85 4.34 -0.33
C ALA A 69 3.99 4.38 -1.86
N PRO A 70 2.90 4.61 -2.62
CA PRO A 70 2.85 4.47 -4.08
C PRO A 70 3.80 5.36 -4.87
N SER A 71 4.24 6.47 -4.27
CA SER A 71 5.18 7.42 -4.88
C SER A 71 6.59 7.35 -4.28
N TYR A 72 6.87 6.34 -3.43
CA TYR A 72 8.19 6.11 -2.87
C TYR A 72 9.21 5.85 -3.98
N ASP A 73 10.34 6.55 -3.93
CA ASP A 73 11.39 6.42 -4.92
C ASP A 73 12.30 5.22 -4.61
N THR A 74 12.39 4.32 -5.58
CA THR A 74 13.14 3.07 -5.52
C THR A 74 14.41 3.10 -6.35
N SER A 75 14.78 4.28 -6.88
CA SER A 75 15.96 4.48 -7.73
C SER A 75 17.29 4.02 -7.10
N PHE A 76 17.35 3.92 -5.77
CA PHE A 76 18.50 3.37 -5.03
C PHE A 76 18.71 1.87 -5.24
N ASN A 77 17.69 1.13 -5.67
CA ASN A 77 17.73 -0.33 -5.84
C ASN A 77 17.30 -0.75 -7.26
N GLN A 78 16.27 -0.11 -7.81
CA GLN A 78 15.76 -0.36 -9.15
C GLN A 78 16.34 0.67 -10.13
N THR A 79 17.41 0.30 -10.83
CA THR A 79 18.06 1.19 -11.80
C THR A 79 17.09 1.64 -12.90
N GLY A 80 17.02 2.95 -13.14
CA GLY A 80 16.16 3.53 -14.17
C GLY A 80 14.68 3.60 -13.82
N VAL A 81 14.29 3.20 -12.60
CA VAL A 81 12.90 3.29 -12.11
C VAL A 81 12.78 4.46 -11.16
N HIS A 82 11.83 5.35 -11.44
CA HIS A 82 11.58 6.53 -10.60
C HIS A 82 10.19 6.45 -9.98
N ARG A 83 10.11 6.66 -8.66
CA ARG A 83 8.83 6.63 -7.92
C ARG A 83 8.01 5.38 -8.25
N GLY A 84 8.65 4.21 -8.28
CA GLY A 84 7.99 2.93 -8.57
C GLY A 84 6.96 2.55 -7.51
N GLY A 85 7.10 3.11 -6.30
CA GLY A 85 6.29 2.79 -5.14
C GLY A 85 6.93 1.69 -4.29
N ALA A 86 6.55 1.64 -3.02
CA ALA A 86 7.12 0.70 -2.06
C ALA A 86 6.10 0.26 -1.02
N VAL A 87 6.46 -0.83 -0.34
CA VAL A 87 5.83 -1.27 0.90
C VAL A 87 6.89 -1.25 1.99
N LEU A 88 6.57 -0.63 3.11
CA LEU A 88 7.42 -0.57 4.28
C LEU A 88 6.83 -1.43 5.40
N LYS A 89 7.68 -2.13 6.14
CA LYS A 89 7.31 -2.83 7.37
C LYS A 89 7.73 -1.97 8.57
N CYS A 90 6.78 -1.65 9.43
CA CYS A 90 6.97 -0.82 10.60
C CYS A 90 6.77 -1.62 11.90
N SER A 91 7.50 -1.22 12.94
CA SER A 91 7.33 -1.75 14.29
C SER A 91 5.99 -1.32 14.88
N THR A 92 5.28 -2.23 15.54
CA THR A 92 4.06 -1.87 16.30
C THR A 92 4.35 -1.39 17.71
N GLU A 93 5.63 -1.23 18.08
CA GLU A 93 6.07 -0.87 19.44
C GLU A 93 6.95 0.38 19.47
N ARG A 94 7.61 0.70 18.35
CA ARG A 94 8.57 1.80 18.26
C ARG A 94 8.17 2.76 17.15
N GLN A 95 7.95 4.01 17.51
CA GLN A 95 7.67 5.09 16.59
C GLN A 95 8.77 5.26 15.55
N ASP A 96 8.37 5.58 14.31
CA ASP A 96 9.26 5.88 13.17
C ASP A 96 10.29 4.78 12.85
N SER A 97 10.06 3.55 13.33
CA SER A 97 10.83 2.36 13.00
C SER A 97 10.16 1.64 11.83
N CYS A 98 10.54 2.02 10.60
CA CYS A 98 10.04 1.44 9.36
C CYS A 98 11.20 1.05 8.44
N GLU A 99 11.05 -0.06 7.72
CA GLU A 99 12.06 -0.60 6.82
C GLU A 99 11.42 -0.93 5.46
N TYR A 100 12.12 -0.62 4.37
CA TYR A 100 11.74 -1.02 3.01
C TYR A 100 11.68 -2.55 2.88
N VAL A 101 10.67 -3.05 2.16
CA VAL A 101 10.54 -4.47 1.82
C VAL A 101 10.89 -4.67 0.34
N PRO A 102 11.98 -5.40 0.01
CA PRO A 102 12.41 -5.59 -1.37
C PRO A 102 11.59 -6.67 -2.08
N PHE A 103 10.37 -6.33 -2.52
CA PHE A 103 9.51 -7.24 -3.32
C PHE A 103 10.08 -7.48 -4.72
N ASP A 104 10.58 -6.43 -5.37
CA ASP A 104 11.29 -6.47 -6.64
C ASP A 104 12.44 -5.45 -6.57
N ILE A 105 13.63 -5.90 -6.96
CA ILE A 105 14.85 -5.08 -6.95
C ILE A 105 15.33 -4.77 -8.36
N HIS A 106 14.68 -5.32 -9.39
CA HIS A 106 15.08 -5.13 -10.77
C HIS A 106 14.38 -3.92 -11.39
N GLY A 107 15.09 -3.24 -12.29
CA GLY A 107 14.53 -2.16 -13.10
C GLY A 107 13.53 -2.65 -14.15
N ASN A 108 13.25 -1.79 -15.13
CA ASN A 108 12.45 -2.13 -16.31
C ASN A 108 13.13 -3.28 -17.08
N GLN A 109 12.35 -4.27 -17.52
CA GLN A 109 12.80 -5.32 -18.43
C GLN A 109 12.87 -4.77 -19.86
N LEU A 110 13.76 -5.36 -20.65
CA LEU A 110 14.00 -4.97 -22.04
C LEU A 110 13.75 -6.17 -22.95
N PHE A 111 13.23 -5.92 -24.16
CA PHE A 111 13.16 -6.98 -25.18
C PHE A 111 14.58 -7.40 -25.55
N GLU A 112 14.90 -8.68 -25.36
CA GLU A 112 15.99 -9.33 -26.07
C GLU A 112 15.41 -9.85 -27.39
N ASN A 113 15.72 -9.22 -28.52
CA ASN A 113 15.46 -9.88 -29.80
C ASN A 113 16.23 -11.20 -29.78
N VAL A 114 15.52 -12.31 -30.00
CA VAL A 114 16.13 -13.59 -30.34
C VAL A 114 16.88 -13.41 -31.65
N VAL A 115 18.14 -12.96 -31.59
CA VAL A 115 19.04 -12.89 -32.75
C VAL A 115 19.67 -14.26 -32.93
N ASN A 116 18.83 -15.24 -33.29
CA ASN A 116 19.09 -16.30 -34.27
C ASN A 116 17.87 -17.24 -34.31
N LEU A 117 17.09 -17.11 -35.39
CA LEU A 117 15.91 -17.92 -35.70
C LEU A 117 16.19 -19.43 -35.90
N THR A 118 17.42 -19.90 -35.66
CA THR A 118 17.82 -21.31 -35.80
C THR A 118 17.61 -22.14 -34.54
N ASP A 119 17.34 -21.53 -33.38
CA ASP A 119 17.18 -22.24 -32.11
C ASP A 119 15.71 -22.52 -31.71
N VAL A 120 14.74 -22.18 -32.57
CA VAL A 120 13.33 -22.52 -32.32
C VAL A 120 13.05 -23.96 -32.76
N LYS A 121 13.57 -24.91 -31.98
CA LYS A 121 13.25 -26.33 -32.09
C LYS A 121 12.90 -26.86 -30.70
N TYR A 122 11.60 -26.82 -30.39
CA TYR A 122 10.92 -27.25 -29.15
C TYR A 122 10.92 -26.22 -28.01
N GLY A 123 9.70 -25.83 -27.60
CA GLY A 123 9.30 -25.17 -26.33
C GLY A 123 10.33 -24.27 -25.64
N PHE A 124 10.19 -22.95 -25.82
CA PHE A 124 11.15 -21.97 -25.30
C PHE A 124 10.72 -21.41 -23.94
N ASP A 125 11.21 -22.01 -22.86
CA ASP A 125 11.30 -21.38 -21.54
C ASP A 125 12.53 -20.45 -21.50
N VAL A 126 12.32 -19.22 -21.97
CA VAL A 126 13.15 -17.99 -21.85
C VAL A 126 13.59 -17.58 -20.46
N SER A 127 14.35 -18.38 -19.72
CA SER A 127 14.98 -17.92 -18.48
C SER A 127 16.23 -17.06 -18.78
N SER A 128 16.07 -15.82 -19.24
CA SER A 128 17.13 -14.80 -19.20
C SER A 128 16.78 -13.70 -18.19
N SER A 129 16.76 -14.11 -16.92
CA SER A 129 16.84 -13.22 -15.77
C SER A 129 18.15 -12.42 -15.81
N SER A 130 18.12 -11.23 -16.39
CA SER A 130 19.21 -10.27 -16.31
C SER A 130 19.13 -9.52 -14.98
N SER A 131 19.78 -10.11 -13.97
CA SER A 131 19.83 -9.63 -12.59
C SER A 131 20.74 -8.41 -12.37
N ASN A 132 21.26 -7.78 -13.43
CA ASN A 132 22.06 -6.56 -13.33
C ASN A 132 21.92 -5.78 -14.64
N GLY A 133 21.21 -4.65 -14.60
CA GLY A 133 21.04 -3.78 -15.76
C GLY A 133 22.39 -3.33 -16.32
N ASN A 134 22.55 -3.46 -17.64
CA ASN A 134 23.43 -2.68 -18.53
C ASN A 134 23.31 -3.08 -20.03
N ASN A 135 22.34 -3.92 -20.42
CA ASN A 135 22.24 -4.37 -21.80
C ASN A 135 21.33 -3.42 -22.60
N ARG A 136 21.93 -2.39 -23.23
CA ARG A 136 21.23 -1.58 -24.23
C ARG A 136 21.00 -2.41 -25.48
N HIS A 137 19.76 -2.81 -25.69
CA HIS A 137 19.31 -3.44 -26.93
C HIS A 137 19.29 -2.39 -28.07
N PRO A 138 19.70 -2.70 -29.31
CA PRO A 138 19.82 -1.73 -30.40
C PRO A 138 18.51 -1.06 -30.84
N ILE A 139 17.34 -1.56 -30.41
CA ILE A 139 16.04 -0.87 -30.56
C ILE A 139 15.46 -0.29 -29.26
N GLY A 140 16.11 -0.44 -28.10
CA GLY A 140 15.78 0.31 -26.89
C GLY A 140 14.34 0.22 -26.35
N GLU A 141 13.51 -0.69 -26.86
CA GLU A 141 12.11 -0.78 -26.45
C GLU A 141 12.00 -1.45 -25.07
N VAL A 142 11.46 -0.67 -24.13
CA VAL A 142 11.13 -1.09 -22.76
C VAL A 142 9.89 -1.99 -22.81
N LEU A 143 9.99 -3.18 -22.21
CA LEU A 143 8.88 -4.13 -22.10
C LEU A 143 7.82 -3.66 -21.12
N ASP A 144 8.29 -3.19 -19.96
CA ASP A 144 7.51 -2.77 -18.82
C ASP A 144 8.09 -1.48 -18.25
N GLU A 145 7.22 -0.49 -18.05
CA GLU A 145 7.60 0.76 -17.41
C GLU A 145 7.19 0.72 -15.94
N LYS A 146 8.15 0.52 -15.05
CA LYS A 146 7.92 0.48 -13.61
C LYS A 146 7.91 1.86 -12.96
N SER A 147 8.36 2.92 -13.66
CA SER A 147 8.31 4.27 -13.09
C SER A 147 6.88 4.73 -12.90
N ARG A 148 6.54 5.22 -11.71
CA ARG A 148 5.18 5.65 -11.36
C ARG A 148 4.13 4.56 -11.60
N GLN A 149 4.46 3.29 -11.36
CA GLN A 149 3.50 2.18 -11.45
C GLN A 149 2.57 2.07 -10.23
N TRP A 150 2.77 2.88 -9.19
CA TRP A 150 1.97 2.90 -7.96
C TRP A 150 2.04 1.60 -7.15
N PHE A 151 3.21 0.97 -7.08
CA PHE A 151 3.39 -0.20 -6.22
C PHE A 151 3.13 0.16 -4.75
N GLY A 152 2.28 -0.61 -4.07
CA GLY A 152 1.82 -0.31 -2.71
C GLY A 152 0.58 0.60 -2.62
N ALA A 153 -0.14 0.84 -3.71
CA ALA A 153 -1.45 1.53 -3.68
C ALA A 153 -2.55 0.71 -2.98
N THR A 154 -2.39 -0.60 -2.93
CA THR A 154 -3.24 -1.52 -2.20
C THR A 154 -2.37 -2.49 -1.43
N LEU A 155 -2.84 -2.93 -0.27
CA LEU A 155 -2.15 -3.95 0.53
C LEU A 155 -3.16 -4.88 1.16
N PHE A 156 -2.83 -6.16 1.13
CA PHE A 156 -3.56 -7.21 1.80
C PHE A 156 -2.59 -8.13 2.52
N SER A 157 -2.90 -8.45 3.78
CA SER A 157 -2.22 -9.51 4.52
C SER A 157 -3.23 -10.55 4.93
N THR A 158 -2.88 -11.82 4.74
CA THR A 158 -3.66 -12.94 5.27
C THR A 158 -3.67 -12.93 6.82
N LYS A 159 -4.69 -13.55 7.40
CA LYS A 159 -4.91 -13.59 8.86
C LYS A 159 -4.01 -14.61 9.58
N THR A 160 -3.42 -15.55 8.85
CA THR A 160 -2.58 -16.62 9.42
C THR A 160 -1.17 -16.14 9.74
N ARG A 161 -0.56 -16.69 10.79
CA ARG A 161 0.85 -16.43 11.11
C ARG A 161 1.74 -16.86 9.95
N GLY A 162 2.63 -15.99 9.51
CA GLY A 162 3.51 -16.20 8.37
C GLY A 162 2.78 -16.33 7.03
N GLY A 163 1.52 -15.91 6.94
CA GLY A 163 0.75 -16.00 5.71
C GLY A 163 1.17 -14.96 4.66
N THR A 164 0.62 -15.09 3.46
CA THR A 164 0.99 -14.25 2.31
C THR A 164 0.58 -12.77 2.49
N VAL A 165 1.40 -11.89 1.90
CA VAL A 165 1.13 -10.46 1.67
C VAL A 165 1.00 -10.25 0.17
N VAL A 166 -0.03 -9.52 -0.27
CA VAL A 166 -0.33 -9.19 -1.67
C VAL A 166 -0.61 -7.70 -1.81
#